data_AF-A0A1J4RS18-F1
#
_entry.id   AF-A0A1J4RS18-F1
#
_cell.length_a   1.000
_cell.length_b   1.000
_cell.length_c   1.000
_cell.angle_alpha   90.00
_cell.angle_beta   90.00
_cell.angle_gamma   90.00
#
_symmetry.space_group_name_H-M   'P 1'
#
loop_
_entity.id
_entity.type
_entity.pdbx_description
1 polymer ?
#
loop_
_entity_poly.entity_id
_entity_poly.type
_entity_poly.pdbx_seq_one_letter_code
_entity_poly.pdbx_strand_id
1 'polypeptide(L)'
;MGAVEDFNTYCESCHGAAGLGDGTAGQGLNPPPANLPQVAAQVGDDYLFWRISEGKLGTPMVSWAGVLSEEQIWQVVAYIRTLK
;
A
#
# COMPACT_ATOMS: atom_id res chain seq x y z
N MET A 1 -6.74 -5.30 14.36
CA MET A 1 -5.98 -6.07 13.35
C MET A 1 -4.51 -5.67 13.46
N GLY A 2 -3.59 -6.49 12.97
CA GLY A 2 -2.16 -6.19 12.96
C GLY A 2 -1.68 -5.79 11.56
N ALA A 3 -0.47 -5.22 11.48
CA ALA A 3 0.14 -4.71 10.24
C ALA A 3 0.04 -5.66 9.02
N VAL A 4 0.34 -6.95 9.22
CA VAL A 4 0.31 -7.98 8.17
C VAL A 4 -1.13 -8.26 7.73
N GLU A 5 -2.07 -8.34 8.68
CA GLU A 5 -3.48 -8.60 8.40
C GLU A 5 -4.11 -7.44 7.63
N ASP A 6 -3.79 -6.20 8.02
CA ASP A 6 -4.24 -5.00 7.32
C ASP A 6 -3.66 -4.94 5.90
N PHE A 7 -2.37 -5.24 5.72
CA PHE A 7 -1.78 -5.31 4.38
C PHE A 7 -2.44 -6.38 3.49
N ASN A 8 -2.63 -7.59 4.02
CA ASN A 8 -3.22 -8.70 3.26
C ASN A 8 -4.67 -8.39 2.88
N THR A 9 -5.42 -7.73 3.77
CA THR A 9 -6.83 -7.40 3.54
C THR A 9 -7.00 -6.26 2.53
N TYR A 10 -6.21 -5.20 2.65
CA TYR A 10 -6.47 -3.94 1.93
C TYR A 10 -5.50 -3.66 0.78
N CYS A 11 -4.29 -4.24 0.80
CA CYS A 11 -3.21 -3.87 -0.13
C CYS A 11 -2.81 -5.02 -1.07
N GLU A 12 -2.75 -6.26 -0.56
CA GLU A 12 -2.19 -7.42 -1.26
C GLU A 12 -2.91 -7.74 -2.57
N SER A 13 -4.24 -7.60 -2.62
CA SER A 13 -5.00 -7.94 -3.84
C SER A 13 -4.52 -7.16 -5.08
N CYS A 14 -4.05 -5.92 -4.89
CA CYS A 14 -3.50 -5.08 -5.96
C CYS A 14 -1.98 -5.10 -6.00
N HIS A 15 -1.31 -5.02 -4.85
CA HIS A 15 0.16 -4.89 -4.78
C HIS A 15 0.90 -6.24 -4.72
N GLY A 16 0.19 -7.35 -4.53
CA GLY A 16 0.77 -8.69 -4.38
C GLY A 16 1.32 -8.95 -2.97
N ALA A 17 1.52 -10.22 -2.63
CA ALA A 17 1.97 -10.64 -1.29
C ALA A 17 3.37 -10.10 -0.94
N ALA A 18 4.23 -9.96 -1.94
CA ALA A 18 5.55 -9.36 -1.81
C ALA A 18 5.57 -7.84 -2.08
N GLY A 19 4.41 -7.23 -2.39
CA GLY A 19 4.31 -5.80 -2.71
C GLY A 19 4.88 -5.42 -4.07
N LEU A 20 5.06 -6.35 -5.00
CA LEU A 20 5.73 -6.12 -6.29
C LEU A 20 4.86 -5.43 -7.35
N GLY A 21 3.58 -5.18 -7.04
CA GLY A 21 2.61 -4.63 -7.99
C GLY A 21 1.97 -5.69 -8.90
N ASP A 22 2.06 -6.97 -8.52
CA ASP A 22 1.64 -8.14 -9.30
C ASP A 22 0.38 -8.82 -8.73
N GLY A 23 -0.34 -8.14 -7.84
CA GLY A 23 -1.61 -8.63 -7.29
C GLY A 23 -2.66 -8.84 -8.38
N THR A 24 -3.52 -9.85 -8.20
CA THR A 24 -4.51 -10.27 -9.20
C THR A 24 -5.49 -9.15 -9.56
N ALA A 25 -5.92 -8.33 -8.60
CA ALA A 25 -6.77 -7.17 -8.84
C ALA A 25 -6.00 -5.97 -9.46
N GLY A 26 -4.67 -6.00 -9.39
CA GLY A 26 -3.79 -5.04 -10.06
C GLY A 26 -3.62 -5.29 -11.56
N GLN A 27 -3.92 -6.50 -12.03
CA GLN A 27 -3.77 -6.87 -13.43
C GLN A 27 -4.71 -6.06 -14.33
N GLY A 28 -4.15 -5.40 -15.33
CA GLY A 28 -4.90 -4.59 -16.30
C GLY A 28 -5.21 -3.16 -15.83
N LEU A 29 -4.79 -2.76 -14.62
CA LEU A 29 -4.90 -1.37 -14.19
C LEU A 29 -3.90 -0.48 -14.92
N ASN A 30 -4.32 0.75 -15.25
CA ASN A 30 -3.47 1.75 -15.86
C ASN A 30 -3.55 3.08 -15.08
N PRO A 31 -2.44 3.54 -14.46
CA PRO A 31 -1.15 2.86 -14.36
C PRO A 31 -1.22 1.60 -13.47
N PRO A 32 -0.29 0.64 -13.65
CA PRO A 32 -0.23 -0.53 -12.77
C PRO A 32 0.11 -0.12 -11.33
N PRO A 33 -0.26 -0.94 -10.33
CA PRO A 33 0.18 -0.74 -8.95
C PRO A 33 1.71 -0.70 -8.87
N ALA A 34 2.22 0.17 -8.00
CA ALA A 34 3.66 0.34 -7.84
C ALA A 34 4.29 -0.85 -7.11
N ASN A 35 5.57 -1.11 -7.42
CA ASN A 35 6.45 -1.95 -6.61
C ASN A 35 6.77 -1.22 -5.30
N LEU A 36 6.18 -1.69 -4.20
CA LEU A 36 6.28 -1.06 -2.88
C LEU A 36 7.70 -1.09 -2.31
N PRO A 37 8.48 -2.19 -2.38
CA PRO A 37 9.90 -2.16 -1.99
C PRO A 37 10.71 -1.07 -2.69
N GLN A 38 10.53 -0.90 -4.00
CA GLN A 38 11.23 0.11 -4.78
C GLN A 38 10.80 1.53 -4.40
N VAL A 39 9.50 1.76 -4.23
CA VAL A 39 8.98 3.07 -3.81
C VAL A 39 9.49 3.41 -2.40
N ALA A 40 9.38 2.47 -1.46
CA ALA A 40 9.82 2.68 -0.09
C ALA A 40 11.31 3.04 -0.03
N ALA A 41 12.16 2.43 -0.85
CA ALA A 41 13.59 2.77 -0.90
C ALA A 41 13.89 4.23 -1.32
N GLN A 42 12.93 4.93 -1.93
CA GLN A 42 13.12 6.28 -2.49
C GLN A 42 12.45 7.40 -1.69
N VAL A 43 11.54 7.07 -0.78
CA VAL A 43 10.67 8.05 -0.10
C VAL A 43 10.67 7.85 1.41
N GLY A 44 10.30 8.90 2.15
CA GLY A 44 10.11 8.86 3.59
C GLY A 44 8.83 8.16 4.02
N ASP A 45 8.75 7.81 5.31
CA ASP A 45 7.57 7.17 5.90
C ASP A 45 6.33 8.08 5.87
N ASP A 46 6.54 9.39 5.97
CA ASP A 46 5.53 10.43 5.83
C ASP A 46 4.85 10.40 4.44
N TYR A 47 5.64 10.21 3.39
CA TYR A 47 5.11 10.05 2.04
C TYR A 47 4.28 8.77 1.90
N LEU A 48 4.76 7.65 2.45
CA LEU A 48 4.04 6.37 2.41
C LEU A 48 2.71 6.48 3.17
N PHE A 49 2.75 7.07 4.37
CA PHE A 49 1.57 7.35 5.18
C PHE A 49 0.56 8.19 4.40
N TRP A 50 1.00 9.33 3.84
CA TRP A 50 0.12 10.20 3.06
C TRP A 50 -0.47 9.49 1.84
N ARG A 51 0.33 8.67 1.14
CA ARG A 51 -0.14 7.94 -0.03
C ARG A 51 -1.20 6.89 0.31
N ILE A 52 -1.08 6.21 1.44
CA ILE A 52 -2.08 5.25 1.91
C ILE A 52 -3.33 5.99 2.39
N SER A 53 -3.15 7.07 3.14
CA SER A 53 -4.25 7.90 3.67
C SER A 53 -5.09 8.52 2.56
N GLU A 54 -4.48 9.14 1.55
CA GLU A 54 -5.21 9.85 0.48
C GLU A 54 -5.49 8.99 -0.76
N GLY A 55 -4.86 7.82 -0.87
CA GLY A 55 -4.85 7.06 -2.11
C GLY A 55 -4.10 7.82 -3.22
N LYS A 56 -4.41 7.51 -4.48
CA LYS A 56 -3.81 8.17 -5.65
C LYS A 56 -4.90 8.53 -6.66
N LEU A 57 -5.22 9.83 -6.72
CA LEU A 57 -6.21 10.39 -7.64
C LEU A 57 -5.97 9.97 -9.09
N GLY A 58 -7.04 9.62 -9.79
CA GLY A 58 -6.98 9.14 -11.17
C GLY A 58 -6.52 7.69 -11.30
N THR A 59 -6.42 6.95 -10.20
CA THR A 59 -6.14 5.51 -10.19
C THR A 59 -7.11 4.77 -9.26
N PRO A 60 -7.20 3.42 -9.36
CA PRO A 60 -8.02 2.63 -8.43
C PRO A 60 -7.50 2.55 -6.99
N MET A 61 -6.33 3.15 -6.68
CA MET A 61 -5.83 3.23 -5.32
C MET A 61 -6.63 4.26 -4.53
N VAL A 62 -7.65 3.79 -3.80
CA VAL A 62 -8.54 4.60 -2.97
C VAL A 62 -7.85 5.13 -1.71
N SER A 63 -8.47 6.13 -1.09
CA SER A 63 -8.11 6.58 0.25
C SER A 63 -8.47 5.51 1.28
N TRP A 64 -7.55 5.23 2.20
CA TRP A 64 -7.79 4.35 3.34
C TRP A 64 -8.01 5.09 4.66
N ALA A 65 -7.91 6.42 4.67
CA ALA A 65 -8.26 7.22 5.83
C ALA A 65 -9.74 7.02 6.21
N GLY A 66 -10.01 6.77 7.49
CA GLY A 66 -11.35 6.48 8.00
C GLY A 66 -11.82 5.03 7.82
N VAL A 67 -11.13 4.24 6.99
CA VAL A 67 -11.26 2.77 6.97
C VAL A 67 -10.23 2.15 7.91
N LEU A 68 -8.97 2.59 7.79
CA LEU A 68 -7.90 2.31 8.73
C LEU A 68 -7.74 3.50 9.68
N SER A 69 -7.46 3.21 10.97
CA SER A 69 -7.00 4.25 11.89
C SER A 69 -5.61 4.74 11.51
N GLU A 70 -5.23 5.93 11.97
CA GLU A 70 -3.87 6.47 11.76
C GLU A 70 -2.79 5.47 12.25
N GLU A 71 -3.01 4.85 13.40
CA GLU A 71 -2.10 3.83 13.94
C GLU A 71 -1.97 2.62 13.00
N GLN A 72 -3.08 2.15 12.43
CA GLN A 72 -3.05 1.03 11.48
C GLN A 72 -2.32 1.40 10.19
N ILE A 73 -2.49 2.63 9.69
CA ILE A 73 -1.74 3.10 8.51
C ILE A 73 -0.24 3.12 8.82
N TRP A 74 0.19 3.61 9.99
CA TRP A 74 1.59 3.55 10.41
C TRP A 74 2.12 2.12 10.53
N GLN A 75 1.30 1.19 11.04
CA GLN A 75 1.64 -0.23 11.09
C GLN A 75 1.84 -0.82 9.69
N VAL A 76 0.96 -0.49 8.73
CA VAL A 76 1.11 -0.91 7.32
C VAL A 76 2.37 -0.31 6.70
N VAL A 77 2.69 0.97 6.97
CA VAL A 77 3.95 1.60 6.52
C VAL A 77 5.15 0.83 7.07
N ALA A 78 5.15 0.50 8.37
CA ALA A 78 6.20 -0.29 8.99
C ALA A 78 6.33 -1.69 8.34
N TYR A 79 5.21 -2.34 7.98
CA TYR A 79 5.24 -3.61 7.28
C TYR A 79 5.81 -3.49 5.86
N ILE A 80 5.42 -2.46 5.10
CA ILE A 80 5.95 -2.18 3.75
C ILE A 80 7.48 -2.05 3.80
N ARG A 81 8.04 -1.47 4.86
CA ARG A 81 9.51 -1.36 5.05
C ARG A 81 10.22 -2.70 5.20
N THR A 82 9.50 -3.76 5.55
CA THR A 82 10.07 -5.11 5.69
C THR A 82 10.11 -5.88 4.37
N LEU A 83 9.32 -5.46 3.37
CA LEU A 83 9.25 -6.09 2.05
C LEU A 83 10.56 -5.93 1.25
N LYS A 84 10.79 -6.84 0.30
CA LYS A 84 12.03 -6.95 -0.51
C LYS A 84 11.73 -7.17 -1.97
#